data_AF-A0A6P4B510-F1
#
_entry.id   AF-A0A6P4B510-F1
#
_cell.length_a   1.000
_cell.length_b   1.000
_cell.length_c   1.000
_cell.angle_alpha   90.00
_cell.angle_beta   90.00
_cell.angle_gamma   90.00
#
_symmetry.space_group_name_H-M   'P 1'
#
loop_
_entity.id
_entity.type
_entity.pdbx_description
1 polymer ?
#
loop_
_entity_poly.entity_id
_entity_poly.type
_entity_poly.pdbx_seq_one_letter_code
_entity_poly.pdbx_strand_id
1 'polypeptide(L)'
;MQSLRRKLESTTKANNEFKTQVETLREQLSKAGEKLKVAEEKVASTKEKLKTSDATVSRLTEREMTLENQLNATQGRVAALEKERDAAVLSAKSAQAEADELRKKYKETVKQGKSAILMTEEALKAQVKIVAPDFDTSAIGVFKTIKDGKIVDMPRK
;
A
#
# COMPACT_ATOMS: atom_id res chain seq x y z
N MET A 1 102.73 -6.56 39.56
CA MET A 1 102.03 -5.30 39.18
C MET A 1 101.33 -5.34 37.83
N GLN A 2 101.91 -5.89 36.75
CA GLN A 2 101.28 -5.89 35.42
C GLN A 2 99.98 -6.72 35.28
N SER A 3 99.85 -7.87 35.96
CA SER A 3 98.64 -8.71 35.87
C SER A 3 97.39 -8.04 36.47
N LEU A 4 97.56 -7.34 37.59
CA LEU A 4 96.50 -6.55 38.24
C LEU A 4 96.01 -5.40 37.35
N ARG A 5 96.94 -4.70 36.66
CA ARG A 5 96.58 -3.65 35.70
C ARG A 5 95.73 -4.18 34.54
N ARG A 6 96.13 -5.30 33.92
CA ARG A 6 95.33 -5.92 32.84
C ARG A 6 93.95 -6.36 33.31
N LYS A 7 93.85 -6.89 34.54
CA LYS A 7 92.58 -7.32 35.12
C LYS A 7 91.67 -6.12 35.39
N LEU A 8 92.22 -5.01 35.87
CA LEU A 8 91.50 -3.76 36.06
C LEU A 8 91.01 -3.21 34.73
N GLU A 9 91.86 -3.09 33.71
CA GLU A 9 91.46 -2.63 32.36
C GLU A 9 90.36 -3.49 31.75
N SER A 10 90.45 -4.82 31.85
CA SER A 10 89.42 -5.74 31.38
C SER A 10 88.09 -5.54 32.13
N THR A 11 88.14 -5.34 33.45
CA THR A 11 86.94 -5.10 34.26
C THR A 11 86.29 -3.76 33.91
N THR A 12 87.10 -2.71 33.72
CA THR A 12 86.62 -1.39 33.29
C THR A 12 85.96 -1.45 31.92
N LYS A 13 86.55 -2.19 30.97
CA LYS A 13 85.95 -2.40 29.64
C LYS A 13 84.60 -3.13 29.73
N ALA A 14 84.54 -4.22 30.49
CA ALA A 14 83.29 -4.96 30.69
C ALA A 14 82.21 -4.09 31.37
N ASN A 15 82.57 -3.27 32.35
CA ASN A 15 81.64 -2.36 33.01
C ASN A 15 81.08 -1.30 32.04
N ASN A 16 81.93 -0.75 31.16
CA ASN A 16 81.48 0.20 30.14
C ASN A 16 80.55 -0.47 29.12
N GLU A 17 80.83 -1.71 28.70
CA GLU A 17 79.93 -2.49 27.84
C GLU A 17 78.59 -2.82 28.52
N PHE A 18 78.60 -3.15 29.81
CA PHE A 18 77.35 -3.33 30.56
C PHE A 18 76.55 -2.02 30.65
N LYS A 19 77.21 -0.89 30.87
CA LYS A 19 76.56 0.41 30.94
C LYS A 19 75.85 0.75 29.63
N THR A 20 76.50 0.55 28.48
CA THR A 20 75.89 0.82 27.16
C THR A 20 74.72 -0.13 26.86
N GLN A 21 74.82 -1.40 27.26
CA GLN A 21 73.71 -2.36 27.14
C GLN A 21 72.51 -1.94 28.00
N VAL A 22 72.73 -1.51 29.24
CA VAL A 22 71.66 -1.02 30.12
C VAL A 22 70.99 0.24 29.54
N GLU A 23 71.76 1.18 29.00
CA GLU A 23 71.22 2.38 28.35
C GLU A 23 70.37 2.00 27.12
N THR A 24 70.87 1.08 26.29
CA THR A 24 70.13 0.58 25.11
C THR A 24 68.82 -0.12 25.51
N LEU A 25 68.86 -0.98 26.54
CA LEU A 25 67.67 -1.66 27.05
C LEU A 25 66.64 -0.68 27.63
N ARG A 26 67.09 0.37 28.33
CA ARG A 26 66.20 1.43 28.84
C ARG A 26 65.51 2.16 27.70
N GLU A 27 66.23 2.49 26.64
CA GLU A 27 65.64 3.16 25.48
C GLU A 27 64.64 2.27 24.75
N GLN A 28 64.97 0.98 24.58
CA GLN A 28 64.05 -0.01 24.01
C GLN A 28 62.78 -0.17 24.86
N LEU A 29 62.92 -0.23 26.19
CA LEU A 29 61.78 -0.32 27.11
C LEU A 29 60.90 0.93 27.04
N SER A 30 61.49 2.12 26.96
CA SER A 30 60.74 3.38 26.78
C SER A 30 59.92 3.35 25.48
N LYS A 31 60.56 2.98 24.36
CA LYS A 31 59.88 2.87 23.05
C LYS A 31 58.78 1.81 23.05
N ALA A 32 58.99 0.69 23.75
CA ALA A 32 57.99 -0.35 23.90
C ALA A 32 56.78 0.15 24.73
N GLY A 33 57.03 0.88 25.81
CA GLY A 33 55.98 1.48 26.65
C GLY A 33 55.12 2.50 25.88
N GLU A 34 55.74 3.35 25.06
CA GLU A 34 55.01 4.29 24.20
C GLU A 34 54.13 3.56 23.18
N LYS A 35 54.66 2.52 22.53
CA LYS A 35 53.89 1.69 21.58
C LYS A 35 52.72 1.00 22.26
N LEU A 36 52.92 0.50 23.48
CA LEU A 36 51.87 -0.15 24.26
C LEU A 36 50.74 0.83 24.56
N LYS A 37 51.06 2.03 25.05
CA LYS A 37 50.06 3.07 25.35
C LYS A 37 49.24 3.46 24.12
N VAL A 38 49.89 3.63 22.97
CA VAL A 38 49.18 3.91 21.70
C VAL A 38 48.29 2.73 21.29
N ALA A 39 48.73 1.50 21.50
CA ALA A 39 47.91 0.32 21.21
C ALA A 39 46.68 0.25 22.13
N GLU A 40 46.84 0.53 23.43
CA GLU A 40 45.74 0.57 24.40
C GLU A 40 44.69 1.63 24.03
N GLU A 41 45.12 2.84 23.67
CA GLU A 41 44.24 3.92 23.21
C GLU A 41 43.46 3.52 21.94
N LYS A 42 44.11 2.86 20.98
CA LYS A 42 43.46 2.34 19.76
C LYS A 42 42.46 1.23 20.05
N VAL A 43 42.76 0.34 20.99
CA VAL A 43 41.85 -0.73 21.42
C VAL A 43 40.62 -0.12 22.08
N ALA A 44 40.80 0.87 22.97
CA ALA A 44 39.69 1.57 23.61
C ALA A 44 38.79 2.27 22.57
N SER A 45 39.38 3.00 21.62
CA SER A 45 38.64 3.66 20.54
C SER A 45 37.87 2.66 19.67
N THR A 46 38.50 1.55 19.29
CA THR A 46 37.85 0.49 18.49
C THR A 46 36.69 -0.15 19.25
N LYS A 47 36.84 -0.38 20.57
CA LYS A 47 35.78 -0.94 21.41
C LYS A 47 34.56 -0.03 21.49
N GLU A 48 34.75 1.28 21.60
CA GLU A 48 33.64 2.22 21.59
C GLU A 48 32.94 2.26 20.22
N LYS A 49 33.69 2.23 19.11
CA LYS A 49 33.12 2.13 17.76
C LYS A 49 32.33 0.82 17.55
N LEU A 50 32.79 -0.28 18.13
CA LEU A 50 32.07 -1.55 18.07
C LEU A 50 30.72 -1.45 18.79
N LYS A 51 30.70 -0.90 20.01
CA LYS A 51 29.44 -0.69 20.76
C LYS A 51 28.44 0.17 20.00
N THR A 52 28.89 1.26 19.36
CA THR A 52 27.99 2.12 18.58
C THR A 52 27.47 1.43 17.33
N SER A 53 28.32 0.61 16.69
CA SER A 53 27.90 -0.26 15.58
C SER A 53 26.86 -1.28 16.03
N ASP A 54 27.08 -1.99 17.14
CA ASP A 54 26.15 -3.00 17.68
C ASP A 54 24.78 -2.39 18.03
N ALA A 55 24.79 -1.20 18.64
CA ALA A 55 23.56 -0.46 18.93
C ALA A 55 22.81 -0.04 17.64
N THR A 56 23.55 0.34 16.60
CA THR A 56 22.97 0.70 15.30
C THR A 56 22.35 -0.51 14.62
N VAL A 57 23.05 -1.66 14.63
CA VAL A 57 22.53 -2.92 14.08
C VAL A 57 21.25 -3.33 14.81
N SER A 58 21.25 -3.32 16.14
CA SER A 58 20.07 -3.67 16.94
C SER A 58 18.85 -2.82 16.57
N ARG A 59 19.04 -1.50 16.46
CA ARG A 59 17.97 -0.57 16.04
C ARG A 59 17.48 -0.83 14.62
N LEU A 60 18.37 -1.19 13.70
CA LEU A 60 17.99 -1.51 12.33
C LEU A 60 17.19 -2.82 12.26
N THR A 61 17.58 -3.84 13.02
CA THR A 61 16.84 -5.11 13.11
C THR A 61 15.43 -4.93 13.67
N GLU A 62 15.26 -4.13 14.72
CA GLU A 62 13.92 -3.81 15.26
C GLU A 62 13.04 -3.08 14.23
N ARG A 63 13.63 -2.15 13.48
CA ARG A 63 12.94 -1.41 12.43
C ARG A 63 12.54 -2.31 11.27
N GLU A 64 13.41 -3.22 10.85
CA GLU A 64 13.14 -4.21 9.80
C GLU A 64 11.97 -5.10 10.19
N MET A 65 11.98 -5.67 11.39
CA MET A 65 10.87 -6.49 11.90
C MET A 65 9.55 -5.71 11.94
N THR A 66 9.59 -4.43 12.32
CA THR A 66 8.40 -3.57 12.30
C THR A 66 7.86 -3.36 10.89
N LEU A 67 8.76 -3.11 9.92
CA LEU A 67 8.38 -2.92 8.51
C LEU A 67 7.83 -4.21 7.89
N GLU A 68 8.41 -5.37 8.19
CA GLU A 68 7.89 -6.67 7.74
C GLU A 68 6.47 -6.92 8.26
N ASN A 69 6.21 -6.63 9.54
CA ASN A 69 4.87 -6.76 10.11
C ASN A 69 3.87 -5.82 9.44
N GLN A 70 4.25 -4.57 9.17
CA GLN A 70 3.42 -3.61 8.44
C GLN A 70 3.14 -4.05 7.00
N LEU A 71 4.15 -4.61 6.33
CA LEU A 71 4.02 -5.15 4.97
C LEU A 71 3.02 -6.31 4.95
N ASN A 72 3.16 -7.27 5.86
CA ASN A 72 2.26 -8.42 5.97
C ASN A 72 0.82 -7.99 6.25
N ALA A 73 0.62 -7.03 7.17
CA ALA A 73 -0.71 -6.49 7.46
C ALA A 73 -1.31 -5.77 6.23
N THR A 74 -0.49 -5.02 5.48
CA THR A 74 -0.93 -4.32 4.27
C THR A 74 -1.30 -5.30 3.17
N GLN A 75 -0.50 -6.34 2.95
CA GLN A 75 -0.80 -7.41 1.98
C GLN A 75 -2.11 -8.12 2.31
N GLY A 76 -2.37 -8.42 3.59
CA GLY A 76 -3.64 -8.99 4.03
C GLY A 76 -4.84 -8.09 3.72
N ARG A 77 -4.71 -6.77 3.92
CA ARG A 77 -5.75 -5.78 3.59
C ARG A 77 -6.00 -5.68 2.09
N VAL A 78 -4.93 -5.69 1.28
CA VAL A 78 -5.05 -5.67 -0.18
C VAL A 78 -5.80 -6.91 -0.68
N ALA A 79 -5.42 -8.10 -0.20
CA ALA A 79 -6.10 -9.34 -0.60
C ALA A 79 -7.59 -9.36 -0.20
N ALA A 80 -7.95 -8.77 0.94
CA ALA A 80 -9.36 -8.63 1.34
C ALA A 80 -10.12 -7.67 0.41
N LEU A 81 -9.56 -6.51 0.11
CA LEU A 81 -10.15 -5.51 -0.79
C LEU A 81 -10.30 -6.04 -2.22
N GLU A 82 -9.35 -6.84 -2.70
CA GLU A 82 -9.43 -7.47 -4.02
C GLU A 82 -10.63 -8.43 -4.10
N LYS A 83 -10.85 -9.25 -3.07
CA LYS A 83 -12.02 -10.14 -3.00
C LYS A 83 -13.34 -9.37 -2.94
N GLU A 84 -13.41 -8.32 -2.13
CA GLU A 84 -14.60 -7.47 -2.05
C GLU A 84 -14.88 -6.78 -3.40
N ARG A 85 -13.84 -6.29 -4.07
CA ARG A 85 -13.94 -5.68 -5.40
C ARG A 85 -14.45 -6.68 -6.43
N ASP A 86 -13.91 -7.90 -6.45
CA ASP A 86 -14.37 -8.94 -7.38
C ASP A 86 -15.84 -9.30 -7.15
N ALA A 87 -16.27 -9.44 -5.90
CA ALA A 87 -17.67 -9.69 -5.55
C ALA A 87 -18.58 -8.53 -5.99
N ALA A 88 -18.18 -7.29 -5.74
CA ALA A 88 -18.93 -6.10 -6.15
C ALA A 88 -19.05 -6.00 -7.68
N VAL A 89 -17.99 -6.31 -8.42
CA VAL A 89 -18.00 -6.33 -9.89
C VAL A 89 -18.96 -7.40 -10.43
N LEU A 90 -18.95 -8.60 -9.85
CA LEU A 90 -19.89 -9.66 -10.24
C LEU A 90 -21.35 -9.26 -9.96
N SER A 91 -21.62 -8.69 -8.78
CA SER A 91 -22.95 -8.21 -8.42
C SER A 91 -23.43 -7.10 -9.35
N ALA A 92 -22.56 -6.14 -9.68
CA ALA A 92 -22.89 -5.04 -10.59
C ALA A 92 -23.22 -5.55 -12.00
N LYS A 93 -22.48 -6.56 -12.49
CA LYS A 93 -22.77 -7.21 -13.78
C LYS A 93 -24.12 -7.91 -13.79
N SER A 94 -24.48 -8.62 -12.71
CA SER A 94 -25.81 -9.27 -12.60
C SER A 94 -26.93 -8.23 -12.60
N ALA A 95 -26.81 -7.20 -11.76
CA ALA A 95 -27.81 -6.14 -11.67
C ALA A 95 -27.99 -5.40 -13.01
N GLN A 96 -26.90 -5.19 -13.75
CA GLN A 96 -26.96 -4.59 -15.08
C GLN A 96 -27.71 -5.49 -16.08
N ALA A 97 -27.44 -6.79 -16.07
CA ALA A 97 -28.13 -7.74 -16.94
C ALA A 97 -29.65 -7.81 -16.65
N GLU A 98 -30.02 -7.83 -15.37
CA GLU A 98 -31.42 -7.79 -14.93
C GLU A 98 -32.11 -6.49 -15.34
N ALA A 99 -31.44 -5.34 -15.19
CA ALA A 99 -31.96 -4.04 -15.60
C ALA A 99 -32.20 -3.98 -17.11
N ASP A 100 -31.29 -4.52 -17.92
CA ASP A 100 -31.42 -4.57 -19.37
C ASP A 100 -32.57 -5.51 -19.80
N GLU A 101 -32.75 -6.63 -19.12
CA GLU A 101 -33.88 -7.54 -19.36
C GLU A 101 -35.22 -6.88 -19.01
N LEU A 102 -35.33 -6.25 -17.84
CA LEU A 102 -36.53 -5.52 -17.42
C LEU A 102 -36.85 -4.39 -18.39
N ARG A 103 -35.84 -3.67 -18.87
CA ARG A 103 -36.02 -2.60 -19.86
C ARG A 103 -36.55 -3.15 -21.19
N LYS A 104 -36.11 -4.33 -21.61
CA LYS A 104 -36.62 -5.00 -22.81
C LYS A 104 -38.09 -5.40 -22.63
N LYS A 105 -38.42 -6.08 -21.52
CA LYS A 105 -39.79 -6.47 -21.16
C LYS A 105 -40.72 -5.26 -21.11
N TYR A 106 -40.31 -4.18 -20.44
CA TYR A 106 -41.08 -2.93 -20.37
C TYR A 106 -41.39 -2.37 -21.77
N LYS A 107 -40.39 -2.27 -22.66
CA LYS A 107 -40.61 -1.78 -24.03
C LYS A 107 -41.62 -2.65 -24.79
N GLU A 108 -41.58 -3.96 -24.61
CA GLU A 108 -42.51 -4.90 -25.24
C GLU A 108 -43.93 -4.75 -24.69
N THR A 109 -44.10 -4.72 -23.37
CA THR A 109 -45.39 -4.48 -22.72
C THR A 109 -46.00 -3.14 -23.13
N VAL A 110 -45.20 -2.08 -23.24
CA VAL A 110 -45.67 -0.76 -23.71
C VAL A 110 -46.16 -0.84 -25.16
N LYS A 111 -45.48 -1.57 -26.05
CA LYS A 111 -45.93 -1.76 -27.44
C LYS A 111 -47.24 -2.54 -27.50
N GLN A 112 -47.33 -3.65 -26.77
CA GLN A 112 -48.53 -4.48 -26.70
C GLN A 112 -49.72 -3.70 -26.14
N GLY A 113 -49.52 -2.96 -25.05
CA GLY A 113 -50.55 -2.11 -24.44
C GLY A 113 -51.05 -1.02 -25.39
N LYS A 114 -50.13 -0.34 -26.11
CA LYS A 114 -50.52 0.64 -27.15
C LYS A 114 -51.37 0.00 -28.25
N SER A 115 -50.96 -1.17 -28.76
CA SER A 115 -51.71 -1.88 -29.79
C SER A 115 -53.10 -2.29 -29.31
N ALA A 116 -53.21 -2.84 -28.11
CA ALA A 116 -54.49 -3.26 -27.54
C ALA A 116 -55.45 -2.08 -27.31
N ILE A 117 -54.93 -0.95 -26.84
CA ILE A 117 -55.70 0.30 -26.68
C ILE A 117 -56.26 0.77 -28.03
N LEU A 118 -55.42 0.81 -29.08
CA LEU A 118 -55.85 1.24 -30.41
C LEU A 118 -56.93 0.32 -30.98
N MET A 119 -56.73 -0.99 -30.91
CA MET A 119 -57.74 -1.97 -31.36
C MET A 119 -59.07 -1.82 -30.62
N THR A 120 -59.01 -1.56 -29.31
CA THR A 120 -60.21 -1.35 -28.49
C THR A 120 -60.89 -0.01 -28.83
N GLU A 121 -60.12 1.06 -29.08
CA GLU A 121 -60.65 2.36 -29.53
C GLU A 121 -61.39 2.21 -30.86
N GLU A 122 -60.79 1.53 -31.84
CA GLU A 122 -61.41 1.28 -33.14
C GLU A 122 -62.67 0.43 -33.03
N ALA A 123 -62.64 -0.63 -32.23
CA ALA A 123 -63.81 -1.49 -31.99
C ALA A 123 -64.97 -0.72 -31.34
N LEU A 124 -64.68 0.10 -30.32
CA LEU A 124 -65.68 0.97 -29.68
C LEU A 124 -66.28 1.97 -30.67
N LYS A 125 -65.45 2.63 -31.48
CA LYS A 125 -65.92 3.56 -32.53
C LYS A 125 -66.83 2.87 -33.54
N ALA A 126 -66.47 1.66 -33.98
CA ALA A 126 -67.30 0.88 -34.89
C ALA A 126 -68.64 0.50 -34.26
N GLN A 127 -68.64 0.03 -33.01
CA GLN A 127 -69.87 -0.33 -32.30
C GLN A 127 -70.80 0.86 -32.09
N VAL A 128 -70.25 2.02 -31.72
CA VAL A 128 -71.05 3.26 -31.56
C VAL A 128 -71.68 3.69 -32.89
N LYS A 129 -70.96 3.62 -34.01
CA LYS A 129 -71.52 3.96 -35.33
C LYS A 129 -72.65 3.02 -35.77
N ILE A 130 -72.66 1.77 -35.31
CA ILE A 130 -73.75 0.83 -35.60
C ILE A 130 -75.02 1.21 -34.80
N VAL A 131 -74.86 1.59 -33.53
CA VAL A 131 -76.00 1.89 -32.62
C VAL A 131 -76.51 3.33 -32.78
N ALA A 132 -75.63 4.29 -33.08
CA ALA A 132 -75.93 5.70 -33.23
C ALA A 132 -75.08 6.32 -34.36
N PRO A 133 -75.55 6.26 -35.62
CA PRO A 133 -74.79 6.67 -36.80
C PRO A 133 -74.33 8.13 -36.78
N ASP A 134 -75.11 9.02 -36.18
CA ASP A 134 -74.85 10.46 -36.13
C ASP A 134 -74.05 10.89 -34.88
N PHE A 135 -73.65 9.95 -34.02
CA PHE A 135 -72.91 10.27 -32.79
C PHE A 135 -71.45 10.65 -33.08
N ASP A 136 -71.00 11.77 -32.50
CA ASP A 136 -69.60 12.20 -32.62
C ASP A 136 -68.65 11.29 -31.83
N THR A 137 -67.91 10.45 -32.56
CA THR A 137 -66.94 9.51 -31.99
C THR A 137 -65.55 10.12 -31.74
N SER A 138 -65.37 11.42 -32.00
CA SER A 138 -64.06 12.10 -31.86
C SER A 138 -63.53 12.10 -30.43
N ALA A 139 -64.42 12.06 -29.44
CA ALA A 139 -64.05 12.00 -28.02
C ALA A 139 -63.65 10.59 -27.54
N ILE A 140 -63.91 9.53 -28.32
CA ILE A 140 -63.57 8.15 -27.95
C ILE A 140 -62.06 7.95 -28.09
N GLY A 141 -61.41 7.50 -27.01
CA GLY A 141 -59.96 7.31 -26.95
C GLY A 141 -59.16 8.56 -26.54
N VAL A 142 -59.81 9.63 -26.08
CA VAL A 142 -59.11 10.78 -25.49
C VAL A 142 -58.74 10.46 -24.04
N PHE A 143 -57.47 10.17 -23.79
CA PHE A 143 -56.95 10.03 -22.44
C PHE A 143 -56.91 11.38 -21.74
N LYS A 144 -57.32 11.41 -20.47
CA LYS A 144 -57.28 12.61 -19.63
C LYS A 144 -56.10 12.52 -18.67
N THR A 145 -55.53 13.65 -18.31
CA THR A 145 -54.51 13.78 -17.26
C THR A 145 -54.89 14.93 -16.33
N ILE A 146 -54.37 14.91 -15.10
CA ILE A 146 -54.59 15.99 -14.14
C ILE A 146 -53.35 16.90 -14.18
N LYS A 147 -53.55 18.17 -14.56
CA LYS A 147 -52.53 19.22 -14.47
C LYS A 147 -53.09 20.36 -13.64
N ASP A 148 -52.35 20.77 -12.62
CA ASP A 148 -52.71 21.89 -11.74
C ASP A 148 -54.14 21.78 -11.17
N GLY A 149 -54.54 20.56 -10.77
CA GLY A 149 -55.88 20.29 -10.22
C GLY A 149 -57.03 20.26 -11.23
N LYS A 150 -56.76 20.45 -12.54
CA LYS A 150 -57.77 20.37 -13.61
C LYS A 150 -57.60 19.11 -14.46
N ILE A 151 -58.71 18.51 -14.86
CA ILE A 151 -58.74 17.41 -15.83
C ILE A 151 -58.57 18.02 -17.23
N VAL A 152 -57.46 17.69 -17.88
CA VAL A 152 -57.12 18.18 -19.23
C VAL A 152 -56.84 17.01 -20.16
N ASP A 153 -57.03 17.23 -21.46
CA ASP A 153 -56.72 16.21 -22.46
C ASP A 153 -55.23 15.95 -22.50
N MET A 154 -54.88 14.67 -22.49
CA MET A 154 -53.51 14.27 -22.69
C MET A 154 -53.15 14.50 -24.17
N PRO A 155 -52.09 15.26 -24.47
CA PRO A 155 -51.70 15.51 -25.85
C PRO A 155 -51.39 14.17 -26.55
N ARG A 156 -52.02 13.95 -27.71
CA ARG A 156 -51.68 12.81 -28.57
C ARG A 156 -50.25 13.01 -29.09
N LYS A 157 -49.36 12.10 -28.74
CA LYS A 157 -47.98 12.04 -29.24
C LYS A 157 -47.88 11.10 -30.42
#